data_AF-A0A968A646-F1
#
_entry.id   AF-A0A968A646-F1
#
_cell.length_a   1.000
_cell.length_b   1.000
_cell.length_c   1.000
_cell.angle_alpha   90.00
_cell.angle_beta   90.00
_cell.angle_gamma   90.00
#
_symmetry.space_group_name_H-M   'P 1'
#
loop_
_entity.id
_entity.type
_entity.pdbx_description
1 polymer ?
#
loop_
_entity_poly.entity_id
_entity_poly.type
_entity_poly.pdbx_seq_one_letter_code
_entity_poly.pdbx_strand_id
1 'polypeptide(L)'
;MAVEKLYDDAWNQGDAGMLSSFFTPDAVIINPHGEVVEGRDEFKDLMGSLFLSRFKGSIHESKILRIHFLQGGVAVVDGEATVTEMSEQGDRSVTVVRFTDVMVKDSGRWLISDTRAYVFAPNQQS
;
A
#
# COMPACT_ATOMS: atom_id res chain seq x y z
N MET A 1 -5.01 -4.01 -12.16
CA MET A 1 -4.81 -3.03 -13.26
C MET A 1 -3.31 -2.70 -13.35
N ALA A 2 -2.85 -1.98 -14.38
CA ALA A 2 -1.42 -1.69 -14.57
C ALA A 2 -0.76 -0.94 -13.39
N VAL A 3 -1.50 -0.09 -12.65
CA VAL A 3 -0.97 0.67 -11.50
C VAL A 3 -0.64 -0.24 -10.33
N GLU A 4 -1.58 -1.06 -9.85
CA GLU A 4 -1.33 -2.06 -8.78
C GLU A 4 -0.17 -2.98 -9.09
N LYS A 5 -0.08 -3.46 -10.34
CA LYS A 5 1.03 -4.33 -10.72
C LYS A 5 2.38 -3.61 -10.59
N LEU A 6 2.46 -2.34 -10.98
CA LEU A 6 3.69 -1.56 -10.83
C LEU A 6 4.01 -1.26 -9.36
N TYR A 7 3.00 -1.10 -8.51
CA TYR A 7 3.16 -0.98 -7.07
C TYR A 7 3.72 -2.28 -6.47
N ASP A 8 3.12 -3.42 -6.79
CA ASP A 8 3.60 -4.76 -6.40
C ASP A 8 5.04 -4.98 -6.87
N ASP A 9 5.34 -4.67 -8.13
CA ASP A 9 6.68 -4.80 -8.70
C ASP A 9 7.70 -3.91 -7.96
N ALA A 10 7.33 -2.68 -7.59
CA ALA A 10 8.20 -1.78 -6.84
C ALA A 10 8.47 -2.29 -5.42
N TRP A 11 7.45 -2.80 -4.72
CA TRP A 11 7.60 -3.43 -3.42
C TRP A 11 8.53 -4.64 -3.51
N ASN A 12 8.28 -5.54 -4.46
CA ASN A 12 9.03 -6.79 -4.63
C ASN A 12 10.50 -6.56 -4.99
N GLN A 13 10.82 -5.38 -5.54
CA GLN A 13 12.19 -4.94 -5.80
C GLN A 13 12.82 -4.16 -4.63
N GLY A 14 12.06 -3.85 -3.58
CA GLY A 14 12.48 -2.96 -2.49
C GLY A 14 12.72 -1.53 -2.95
N ASP A 15 12.09 -1.09 -4.03
CA ASP A 15 12.27 0.24 -4.61
C ASP A 15 11.32 1.25 -3.97
N ALA A 16 11.75 1.79 -2.82
CA ALA A 16 11.01 2.84 -2.12
C ALA A 16 10.80 4.11 -2.96
N GLY A 17 11.70 4.41 -3.91
CA GLY A 17 11.58 5.55 -4.81
C GLY A 17 10.41 5.39 -5.77
N MET A 18 10.33 4.25 -6.46
CA MET A 18 9.20 3.93 -7.32
C MET A 18 7.90 3.80 -6.52
N LEU A 19 7.94 3.09 -5.38
CA LEU A 19 6.77 2.88 -4.53
C LEU A 19 6.14 4.19 -4.05
N SER A 20 6.96 5.12 -3.55
CA SER A 20 6.49 6.43 -3.10
C SER A 20 5.98 7.31 -4.26
N SER A 21 6.42 7.08 -5.49
CA SER A 21 6.00 7.88 -6.66
C SER A 21 4.50 7.75 -7.01
N PHE A 22 3.82 6.72 -6.48
CA PHE A 22 2.38 6.52 -6.63
C PHE A 22 1.55 7.44 -5.73
N PHE A 23 2.14 8.06 -4.70
CA PHE A 23 1.44 8.91 -3.74
C PHE A 23 1.48 10.38 -4.13
N THR A 24 0.54 11.23 -3.68
CA THR A 24 0.68 12.69 -3.77
C THR A 24 1.79 13.19 -2.83
N PRO A 25 2.36 14.40 -3.04
CA PRO A 25 3.40 14.94 -2.14
C PRO A 25 2.98 15.01 -0.68
N ASP A 26 1.68 15.23 -0.42
CA ASP A 26 1.02 15.41 0.87
C ASP A 26 0.20 14.19 1.31
N ALA A 27 0.46 13.01 0.75
CA ALA A 27 -0.37 11.85 1.00
C ALA A 27 -0.37 11.42 2.48
N VAL A 28 -1.50 10.92 2.97
CA VAL A 28 -1.60 10.36 4.34
C VAL A 28 -1.77 8.85 4.28
N ILE A 29 -0.85 8.13 4.90
CA ILE A 29 -0.84 6.66 4.94
C ILE A 29 -1.06 6.22 6.38
N ILE A 30 -2.09 5.40 6.60
CA ILE A 30 -2.37 4.74 7.87
C ILE A 30 -2.21 3.25 7.67
N ASN A 31 -1.27 2.65 8.41
CA ASN A 31 -1.04 1.21 8.33
C ASN A 31 -2.03 0.42 9.23
N PRO A 32 -2.07 -0.92 9.15
CA PRO A 32 -3.02 -1.71 9.94
C PRO A 32 -2.86 -1.61 11.46
N HIS A 33 -1.74 -1.08 11.95
CA HIS A 33 -1.48 -0.85 13.37
C HIS A 33 -1.90 0.56 13.82
N GLY A 34 -2.43 1.38 12.91
CA GLY A 34 -2.85 2.76 13.19
C GLY A 34 -1.70 3.77 13.19
N GLU A 35 -0.50 3.38 12.79
CA GLU A 35 0.62 4.30 12.61
C GLU A 35 0.37 5.15 11.37
N VAL A 36 0.67 6.45 11.49
CA VAL A 36 0.40 7.46 10.46
C VAL A 36 1.72 7.96 9.89
N VAL A 37 1.77 8.10 8.57
CA VAL A 37 2.85 8.75 7.83
C VAL A 37 2.23 9.83 6.96
N GLU A 38 2.78 11.04 7.02
CA GLU A 38 2.29 12.19 6.27
C GLU A 38 3.36 12.65 5.27
N GLY A 39 3.01 12.66 4.00
CA GLY A 39 3.85 13.09 2.91
C GLY A 39 4.66 11.98 2.25
N ARG A 40 4.91 12.19 0.95
CA ARG A 40 5.59 11.22 0.08
C ARG A 40 7.02 10.92 0.54
N ASP A 41 7.75 11.96 0.93
CA ASP A 41 9.17 11.84 1.26
C ASP A 41 9.37 11.07 2.58
N GLU A 42 8.54 11.33 3.59
CA GLU A 42 8.56 10.57 4.85
C GLU A 42 8.20 9.09 4.61
N PHE A 43 7.18 8.83 3.77
CA PHE A 43 6.82 7.48 3.38
C PHE A 43 7.95 6.76 2.65
N LYS A 44 8.65 7.46 1.74
CA LYS A 44 9.81 6.92 1.03
C LYS A 44 10.93 6.52 2.00
N ASP A 45 11.27 7.37 2.95
CA ASP A 45 12.36 7.12 3.90
C ASP A 45 12.01 5.96 4.85
N LEU A 46 10.76 5.90 5.32
CA LEU A 46 10.25 4.77 6.10
C LEU A 46 10.35 3.47 5.30
N MET A 47 9.79 3.42 4.09
CA MET A 47 9.79 2.22 3.26
C MET A 47 11.20 1.79 2.87
N GLY A 48 12.11 2.73 2.61
CA GLY A 48 13.53 2.44 2.39
C GLY A 48 14.16 1.72 3.57
N SER A 49 13.87 2.17 4.79
CA SER A 49 14.35 1.53 6.02
C SER A 49 13.73 0.14 6.23
N LEU A 50 12.43 0.00 5.95
CA LEU A 50 11.72 -1.27 6.09
C LEU A 50 12.18 -2.31 5.07
N PHE A 51 12.45 -1.93 3.81
CA PHE A 51 12.98 -2.85 2.80
C PHE A 51 14.41 -3.32 3.06
N LEU A 52 15.17 -2.61 3.91
CA LEU A 52 16.48 -3.07 4.39
C LEU A 52 16.38 -3.96 5.64
N SER A 53 15.23 -3.98 6.29
CA SER A 53 14.99 -4.68 7.55
C SER A 53 13.77 -5.60 7.44
N ARG A 54 12.64 -5.22 8.04
CA ARG A 54 11.44 -6.05 8.19
C ARG A 54 10.90 -6.61 6.87
N PHE A 55 10.85 -5.79 5.82
CA PHE A 55 10.28 -6.16 4.52
C PHE A 55 11.32 -6.62 3.50
N LYS A 56 12.57 -6.85 3.94
CA LYS A 56 13.63 -7.29 3.04
C LYS A 56 13.29 -8.61 2.37
N GLY A 57 13.16 -8.58 1.04
CA GLY A 57 12.81 -9.76 0.23
C GLY A 57 11.37 -10.25 0.43
N SER A 58 10.52 -9.45 1.06
CA SER A 58 9.08 -9.75 1.14
C SER A 58 8.42 -9.62 -0.24
N ILE A 59 7.35 -10.37 -0.45
CA ILE A 59 6.55 -10.33 -1.67
C ILE A 59 5.18 -9.72 -1.37
N HIS A 60 4.80 -8.73 -2.15
CA HIS A 60 3.51 -8.07 -2.16
C HIS A 60 2.74 -8.43 -3.43
N GLU A 61 1.49 -8.82 -3.25
CA GLU A 61 0.54 -9.10 -4.32
C GLU A 61 -0.79 -8.45 -3.98
N SER A 62 -1.36 -7.69 -4.92
CA SER A 62 -2.60 -6.94 -4.69
C SER A 62 -3.69 -7.27 -5.71
N LYS A 63 -4.94 -7.06 -5.30
CA LYS A 63 -6.09 -7.07 -6.20
C LYS A 63 -7.08 -5.97 -5.83
N ILE A 64 -7.62 -5.32 -6.86
CA ILE A 64 -8.70 -4.35 -6.71
C ILE A 64 -10.04 -5.08 -6.59
N LEU A 65 -10.78 -4.73 -5.55
CA LEU A 65 -12.11 -5.26 -5.26
C LEU A 65 -13.20 -4.35 -5.80
N ARG A 66 -13.00 -3.03 -5.70
CA ARG A 66 -13.98 -2.03 -6.14
C ARG A 66 -13.29 -0.74 -6.54
N ILE A 67 -13.83 -0.08 -7.56
CA ILE A 67 -13.48 1.29 -7.92
C ILE A 67 -14.78 2.10 -7.94
N HIS A 68 -14.78 3.25 -7.27
CA HIS A 68 -15.87 4.22 -7.27
C HIS A 68 -15.35 5.58 -7.70
N PHE A 69 -15.65 5.98 -8.93
CA PHE A 69 -15.31 7.32 -9.43
C PHE A 69 -16.24 8.37 -8.83
N LEU A 70 -15.65 9.40 -8.24
CA LEU A 70 -16.33 10.58 -7.73
C LEU A 70 -16.15 11.76 -8.71
N GLN A 71 -16.77 12.89 -8.40
CA GLN A 71 -16.58 14.13 -9.15
C GLN A 71 -15.17 14.70 -8.93
N GLY A 72 -14.74 15.61 -9.81
CA GLY A 72 -13.49 16.35 -9.63
C GLY A 72 -12.21 15.55 -9.87
N GLY A 73 -12.28 14.41 -10.57
CA GLY A 73 -11.10 13.58 -10.80
C GLY A 73 -10.64 12.86 -9.54
N VAL A 74 -11.58 12.45 -8.70
CA VAL A 74 -11.34 11.66 -7.49
C VAL A 74 -11.91 10.26 -7.69
N ALA A 75 -11.27 9.24 -7.13
CA ALA A 75 -11.80 7.89 -7.05
C ALA A 75 -11.52 7.28 -5.67
N VAL A 76 -12.42 6.44 -5.20
CA VAL A 76 -12.16 5.57 -4.04
C VAL A 76 -11.94 4.16 -4.56
N VAL A 77 -10.85 3.54 -4.15
CA VAL A 77 -10.43 2.20 -4.56
C VAL A 77 -10.33 1.32 -3.34
N ASP A 78 -11.09 0.23 -3.32
CA ASP A 78 -10.96 -0.79 -2.29
C ASP A 78 -10.19 -1.98 -2.86
N GLY A 79 -9.26 -2.50 -2.06
CA GLY A 79 -8.40 -3.60 -2.46
C GLY A 79 -8.07 -4.56 -1.33
N GLU A 80 -7.40 -5.63 -1.72
CA GLU A 80 -6.75 -6.59 -0.82
C GLU A 80 -5.30 -6.71 -1.24
N ALA A 81 -4.40 -6.68 -0.28
CA ALA A 81 -2.99 -6.99 -0.47
C ALA A 81 -2.60 -8.20 0.40
N THR A 82 -1.74 -9.04 -0.16
CA THR A 82 -1.09 -10.14 0.55
C THR A 82 0.39 -9.83 0.63
N VAL A 83 0.93 -9.79 1.84
CA VAL A 83 2.37 -9.64 2.10
C VAL A 83 2.90 -10.96 2.62
N THR A 84 3.83 -11.54 1.89
CA THR A 84 4.59 -12.72 2.29
C THR A 84 5.97 -12.28 2.79
N GLU A 85 6.25 -12.48 4.07
CA GLU A 85 7.56 -12.21 4.67
C GLU A 85 8.29 -13.54 4.94
N MET A 86 9.60 -13.56 4.72
CA MET A 86 10.47 -14.71 5.02
C MET A 86 11.38 -14.35 6.18
N SER A 87 11.38 -15.17 7.23
CA SER A 87 12.36 -15.02 8.32
C SER A 87 13.76 -15.46 7.89
N GLU A 88 14.77 -15.06 8.64
CA GLU A 88 16.15 -15.55 8.45
C GLU A 88 16.27 -17.08 8.59
N GLN A 89 15.38 -17.70 9.35
CA GLN A 89 15.33 -19.15 9.54
C GLN A 89 14.59 -19.89 8.42
N GLY A 90 14.03 -19.16 7.45
CA GLY A 90 13.30 -19.72 6.31
C GLY A 90 11.80 -19.93 6.56
N ASP A 91 11.30 -19.58 7.75
CA ASP A 91 9.86 -19.62 8.01
C ASP A 91 9.13 -18.54 7.21
N ARG A 92 8.01 -18.93 6.61
CA ARG A 92 7.13 -18.05 5.83
C ARG A 92 6.00 -17.54 6.71
N SER A 93 5.80 -16.23 6.74
CA SER A 93 4.59 -15.61 7.29
C SER A 93 3.80 -14.91 6.18
N VAL A 94 2.47 -14.99 6.25
CA VAL A 94 1.57 -14.41 5.24
C VAL A 94 0.55 -13.55 5.97
N THR A 95 0.51 -12.27 5.60
CA THR A 95 -0.43 -11.30 6.13
C THR A 95 -1.35 -10.86 4.99
N VAL A 96 -2.66 -10.93 5.21
CA VAL A 96 -3.66 -10.40 4.27
C VAL A 96 -4.27 -9.15 4.87
N VAL A 97 -4.21 -8.04 4.15
CA VAL A 97 -4.77 -6.75 4.55
C VAL A 97 -5.80 -6.29 3.53
N ARG A 98 -6.85 -5.61 3.99
CA ARG A 98 -7.69 -4.77 3.14
C ARG A 98 -7.07 -3.39 3.08
N PHE A 99 -7.32 -2.67 2.01
CA PHE A 99 -7.01 -1.26 1.93
C PHE A 99 -8.12 -0.49 1.23
N THR A 100 -8.23 0.78 1.61
CA THR A 100 -9.01 1.78 0.88
C THR A 100 -8.11 2.95 0.55
N ASP A 101 -8.00 3.23 -0.75
CA ASP A 101 -7.24 4.35 -1.29
C ASP A 101 -8.19 5.42 -1.81
N VAL A 102 -7.88 6.68 -1.49
CA VAL A 102 -8.45 7.83 -2.21
C VAL A 102 -7.43 8.24 -3.26
N MET A 103 -7.81 8.10 -4.52
CA MET A 103 -7.00 8.50 -5.65
C MET A 103 -7.46 9.85 -6.18
N VAL A 104 -6.50 10.72 -6.51
CA VAL A 104 -6.73 12.01 -7.16
C VAL A 104 -6.03 12.03 -8.50
N LYS A 105 -6.66 12.65 -9.50
CA LYS A 105 -6.08 12.81 -10.82
C LYS A 105 -5.37 14.15 -10.92
N ASP A 106 -4.04 14.11 -10.95
CA ASP A 106 -3.18 15.28 -11.16
C ASP A 106 -2.45 15.16 -12.51
N SER A 107 -2.53 16.21 -13.32
CA SER A 107 -1.80 16.30 -14.61
C SER A 107 -1.93 15.06 -15.51
N GLY A 108 -3.12 14.44 -15.51
CA GLY A 108 -3.43 13.24 -16.30
C GLY A 108 -3.08 11.90 -15.63
N ARG A 109 -2.41 11.91 -14.48
CA ARG A 109 -2.00 10.73 -13.70
C ARG A 109 -2.87 10.57 -12.47
N TRP A 110 -3.22 9.33 -12.12
CA TRP A 110 -3.84 9.02 -10.85
C TRP A 110 -2.76 8.80 -9.79
N LEU A 111 -2.90 9.48 -8.65
CA LEU A 111 -2.02 9.37 -7.49
C LEU A 111 -2.85 9.06 -6.26
N ILE A 112 -2.27 8.31 -5.33
CA ILE A 112 -2.86 7.99 -4.04
C ILE A 112 -2.65 9.19 -3.12
N SER A 113 -3.74 9.84 -2.72
CA SER A 113 -3.68 10.92 -1.73
C SER A 113 -3.64 10.40 -0.30
N ASP A 114 -4.02 9.14 -0.10
CA ASP A 114 -4.71 8.76 1.12
C ASP A 114 -4.92 7.24 1.13
N THR A 115 -4.24 6.50 2.02
CA THR A 115 -4.33 5.01 2.10
C THR A 115 -4.61 4.57 3.52
N ARG A 116 -5.64 3.73 3.68
CA ARG A 116 -6.03 3.15 4.98
C ARG A 116 -5.96 1.65 4.82
N ALA A 117 -4.90 1.04 5.32
CA ALA A 117 -4.79 -0.41 5.38
C ALA A 117 -5.37 -0.91 6.71
N TYR A 118 -6.15 -1.99 6.67
CA TYR A 118 -6.83 -2.53 7.83
C TYR A 118 -7.00 -4.05 7.75
N VAL A 119 -7.15 -4.66 8.91
CA VAL A 119 -7.63 -6.04 9.06
C VAL A 119 -9.01 -6.00 9.68
N PHE A 120 -9.90 -6.91 9.27
CA PHE A 120 -11.19 -7.01 9.92
C PHE A 120 -11.01 -7.62 11.31
N ALA A 121 -11.64 -7.00 12.30
CA ALA A 121 -11.77 -7.62 13.61
C ALA A 121 -12.48 -8.99 13.45
N PRO A 122 -12.12 -10.01 14.24
CA PRO A 122 -12.82 -11.29 14.22
C PRO A 122 -14.31 -11.10 14.46
N ASN A 123 -15.16 -11.74 13.65
CA ASN A 123 -16.59 -11.77 13.92
C ASN A 123 -16.84 -12.43 15.28
N GLN A 124 -17.53 -11.73 16.18
CA GLN A 124 -17.87 -12.25 17.51
C GLN A 124 -19.06 -13.22 17.51
N GLN A 125 -19.60 -13.56 16.34
CA GLN A 125 -20.69 -14.50 16.17
C GLN A 125 -20.22 -15.62 15.23
N SER A 126 -19.83 -16.74 15.84
CA SER A 126 -19.60 -18.04 15.19
C SER A 126 -20.89 -18.85 15.17
#